data_AF-A0A0L7L3X6-F1
#
_entry.id   AF-A0A0L7L3X6-F1
#
_cell.length_a   1.000
_cell.length_b   1.000
_cell.length_c   1.000
_cell.angle_alpha   90.00
_cell.angle_beta   90.00
_cell.angle_gamma   90.00
#
_symmetry.space_group_name_H-M   'P 1'
#
loop_
_entity.id
_entity.type
_entity.pdbx_description
1 polymer ?
#
loop_
_entity_poly.entity_id
_entity_poly.type
_entity_poly.pdbx_seq_one_letter_code
_entity_poly.pdbx_strand_id
1 'polypeptide(L)'
;MSIREVCRNYGIPRATIQDRIAGRVSDALRTRGPDPTLGIEGEKHVVDWLINLAKCGFPIKKTELLDTVQKKLKDTGMPNKFKDDLKGVLETPGFQAF
;
A
#
# COMPACT_ATOMS: atom_id res chain seq x y z
N MET A 1 -18.25 15.17 -25.30
CA MET A 1 -19.00 13.94 -24.96
C MET A 1 -20.07 14.30 -23.96
N SER A 2 -21.31 13.89 -24.21
CA SER A 2 -22.39 14.06 -23.24
C SER A 2 -22.25 13.08 -22.07
N ILE A 3 -22.78 13.41 -20.89
CA ILE A 3 -22.76 12.51 -19.72
C ILE A 3 -23.37 11.14 -20.08
N ARG A 4 -24.40 11.12 -20.94
CA ARG A 4 -25.05 9.89 -21.42
C ARG A 4 -24.13 9.05 -22.29
N GLU A 5 -23.37 9.68 -23.19
CA GLU A 5 -22.37 8.99 -24.01
C GLU A 5 -21.26 8.38 -23.13
N VAL A 6 -20.79 9.10 -22.11
CA VAL A 6 -19.79 8.59 -21.16
C VAL A 6 -20.34 7.42 -20.35
N CYS A 7 -21.58 7.50 -19.85
CA CYS A 7 -22.22 6.38 -19.14
C CYS A 7 -22.29 5.13 -20.03
N ARG A 8 -22.64 5.29 -21.31
CA ARG A 8 -22.75 4.17 -22.25
C ARG A 8 -21.40 3.57 -22.62
N ASN A 9 -20.40 4.41 -22.85
CA ASN A 9 -19.08 3.97 -23.30
C ASN A 9 -18.26 3.32 -22.18
N TYR A 10 -18.43 3.77 -20.92
CA TYR A 10 -17.63 3.33 -19.79
C TYR A 10 -18.41 2.53 -18.73
N GLY A 11 -19.72 2.35 -18.91
CA GLY A 11 -20.58 1.61 -17.96
C GLY A 11 -20.71 2.26 -16.59
N ILE A 12 -20.39 3.55 -16.47
CA ILE A 12 -20.40 4.27 -15.18
C ILE A 12 -21.80 4.85 -14.95
N PRO A 13 -22.42 4.66 -13.76
CA PRO A 13 -23.69 5.28 -13.42
C PRO A 13 -23.64 6.80 -13.53
N ARG A 14 -24.74 7.40 -14.03
CA ARG A 14 -24.86 8.87 -14.17
C ARG A 14 -24.60 9.62 -12.87
N ALA A 15 -25.10 9.10 -11.75
CA ALA A 15 -24.93 9.70 -10.43
C ALA A 15 -23.43 9.84 -10.06
N THR A 16 -22.63 8.82 -10.34
CA THR A 16 -21.19 8.83 -10.06
C THR A 16 -20.45 9.90 -10.86
N ILE A 17 -20.80 10.09 -12.14
CA ILE A 17 -20.22 11.15 -12.98
C ILE A 17 -20.66 12.53 -12.45
N GLN A 18 -21.93 12.68 -12.11
CA GLN A 18 -22.45 13.93 -11.56
C GLN A 18 -21.82 14.29 -10.22
N ASP A 19 -21.57 13.30 -9.35
CA ASP A 19 -20.92 13.52 -8.05
C ASP A 19 -19.47 13.97 -8.19
N ARG A 20 -18.75 13.46 -9.19
CA ARG A 20 -17.40 13.93 -9.53
C ARG A 20 -17.41 15.33 -10.13
N ILE A 21 -18.29 15.61 -11.09
CA ILE A 21 -18.43 16.95 -11.69
C ILE A 21 -18.85 17.99 -10.64
N ALA A 22 -19.74 17.62 -9.72
CA ALA A 22 -20.18 18.48 -8.62
C ALA A 22 -19.13 18.63 -7.51
N GLY A 23 -17.98 17.95 -7.60
CA GLY A 23 -16.91 18.00 -6.60
C GLY A 23 -17.26 17.34 -5.26
N ARG A 24 -18.37 16.57 -5.19
CA ARG A 24 -18.76 15.84 -3.97
C ARG A 24 -17.83 14.68 -3.67
N VAL A 25 -17.18 14.15 -4.70
CA VAL A 25 -16.14 13.11 -4.60
C VAL A 25 -14.86 13.68 -5.17
N SER A 26 -13.80 13.74 -4.36
CA SER A 26 -12.48 14.13 -4.86
C SER A 26 -11.98 13.11 -5.88
N ASP A 27 -11.50 13.58 -7.03
CA ASP A 27 -10.82 12.73 -8.03
C ASP A 27 -9.46 12.21 -7.55
N ALA A 28 -8.94 12.77 -6.45
CA ALA A 28 -7.80 12.21 -5.76
C ALA A 28 -8.12 10.75 -5.37
N LEU A 29 -7.23 9.83 -5.74
CA LEU A 29 -7.21 8.49 -5.14
C LEU A 29 -7.24 8.71 -3.63
N ARG A 30 -8.33 8.29 -2.99
CA ARG A 30 -8.40 8.25 -1.53
C ARG A 30 -7.25 7.37 -1.07
N THR A 31 -6.18 7.96 -0.57
CA THR A 31 -5.07 7.25 0.05
C THR A 31 -5.62 6.58 1.30
N ARG A 32 -5.92 5.29 1.19
CA ARG A 32 -6.44 4.49 2.29
C ARG A 32 -5.23 4.00 3.08
N GLY A 33 -4.88 4.73 4.14
CA GLY A 33 -3.82 4.35 5.07
C GLY A 33 -2.53 5.17 4.93
N PRO A 34 -1.56 4.94 5.84
CA PRO A 34 -0.28 5.64 5.83
C PRO A 34 0.56 5.26 4.61
N ASP A 35 1.40 6.20 4.16
CA ASP A 35 2.30 5.95 3.04
C ASP A 35 3.27 4.80 3.35
N PRO A 36 3.56 3.93 2.35
CA PRO A 36 4.57 2.88 2.43
C PRO A 36 5.88 3.37 3.03
N THR A 37 6.46 2.60 3.95
CA THR A 37 7.70 2.99 4.64
C THR A 37 8.92 2.97 3.73
N LEU A 38 8.92 2.08 2.72
CA LEU A 38 9.96 1.95 1.70
C LEU A 38 9.57 2.56 0.34
N GLY A 39 8.41 3.22 0.26
CA GLY A 39 7.80 3.57 -1.02
C GLY A 39 7.22 2.36 -1.76
N ILE A 40 6.45 2.63 -2.82
CA ILE A 40 5.73 1.60 -3.60
C ILE A 40 6.71 0.63 -4.28
N GLU A 41 7.84 1.14 -4.77
CA GLU A 41 8.86 0.34 -5.47
C GLU A 41 9.64 -0.56 -4.50
N GLY A 42 10.00 -0.03 -3.33
CA GLY A 42 10.70 -0.78 -2.30
C GLY A 42 9.87 -1.94 -1.75
N GLU A 43 8.57 -1.72 -1.50
CA GLU A 43 7.67 -2.79 -1.04
C GLU A 43 7.46 -3.87 -2.11
N LYS A 44 7.37 -3.51 -3.39
CA LYS A 44 7.30 -4.49 -4.49
C LYS A 44 8.50 -5.43 -4.49
N HIS A 45 9.71 -4.89 -4.36
CA HIS A 45 10.92 -5.71 -4.29
C HIS A 45 10.94 -6.65 -3.09
N VAL A 46 10.44 -6.20 -1.93
CA VAL A 46 10.34 -7.06 -0.74
C VAL A 46 9.31 -8.18 -0.95
N VAL A 47 8.17 -7.87 -1.57
CA VAL A 47 7.13 -8.87 -1.88
C VAL A 47 7.64 -9.90 -2.89
N ASP A 48 8.31 -9.46 -3.96
CA ASP A 48 8.88 -10.38 -4.96
C ASP A 48 9.93 -11.31 -4.32
N TRP A 49 10.77 -10.77 -3.44
CA TRP A 49 11.75 -11.56 -2.68
C TRP A 49 11.07 -12.59 -1.77
N LEU A 50 10.02 -12.21 -1.04
CA LEU A 50 9.22 -13.11 -0.21
C LEU A 50 8.58 -14.24 -1.02
N ILE A 51 7.97 -13.91 -2.16
CA ILE A 51 7.34 -14.89 -3.06
C ILE A 51 8.38 -15.88 -3.58
N ASN A 52 9.55 -15.39 -3.97
CA ASN A 52 10.64 -16.24 -4.46
C ASN A 52 11.19 -17.16 -3.36
N LEU A 53 11.30 -16.68 -2.12
CA LEU A 53 11.71 -17.52 -0.99
C LEU A 53 10.67 -18.57 -0.61
N ALA A 54 9.38 -18.21 -0.66
CA ALA A 54 8.30 -19.16 -0.45
C ALA A 54 8.34 -20.28 -1.53
N LYS A 55 8.60 -19.92 -2.80
CA LYS A 55 8.78 -20.90 -3.89
C LYS A 55 9.98 -21.83 -3.67
N CYS A 56 11.05 -21.32 -3.08
CA CYS A 56 12.24 -22.11 -2.73
C CYS A 56 12.06 -22.98 -1.46
N GLY A 57 10.88 -22.93 -0.81
CA GLY A 57 10.60 -23.73 0.38
C GLY A 57 11.14 -23.14 1.69
N PHE A 58 11.53 -21.86 1.70
CA PHE A 58 12.03 -21.18 2.90
C PHE A 58 11.04 -20.11 3.38
N PRO A 59 10.04 -20.48 4.19
CA PRO A 59 9.15 -19.49 4.80
C PRO A 59 9.90 -18.67 5.85
N ILE A 60 9.94 -17.35 5.65
CA ILE A 60 10.55 -16.39 6.58
C ILE A 60 9.60 -16.09 7.75
N LYS A 61 10.14 -15.95 8.96
CA LYS A 61 9.38 -15.46 10.12
C LYS A 61 9.20 -13.93 10.05
N LYS A 62 8.06 -13.43 10.53
CA LYS A 62 7.76 -11.98 10.58
C LYS A 62 8.88 -11.15 11.21
N THR A 63 9.56 -11.68 12.24
CA THR A 63 10.68 -11.00 12.91
C THR A 63 11.88 -10.79 11.99
N GLU A 64 12.23 -11.81 11.20
CA GLU A 64 13.36 -11.77 10.27
C GLU A 64 13.07 -10.83 9.10
N LEU A 65 11.81 -10.81 8.63
CA LEU A 65 11.36 -9.85 7.63
C LEU A 65 11.54 -8.41 8.14
N LEU A 66 11.09 -8.10 9.35
CA LEU A 66 11.26 -6.77 9.93
C LEU A 66 12.74 -6.38 10.08
N ASP A 67 13.59 -7.31 10.49
CA ASP A 67 15.05 -7.08 10.59
C ASP A 67 15.67 -6.80 9.22
N THR A 68 15.24 -7.49 8.17
CA THR A 68 15.73 -7.26 6.80
C THR A 68 15.28 -5.91 6.23
N VAL A 69 14.03 -5.52 6.49
CA VAL A 69 13.47 -4.21 6.12
C VAL A 69 14.21 -3.10 6.85
N GLN A 70 14.50 -3.26 8.14
CA GLN A 70 15.26 -2.29 8.91
C GLN A 70 16.70 -2.14 8.39
N LYS A 71 17.38 -3.24 8.05
CA LYS A 71 18.72 -3.18 7.42
C LYS A 71 18.66 -2.42 6.11
N LYS A 72 17.70 -2.73 5.24
CA LYS A 72 17.52 -2.02 3.96
C LYS A 72 17.24 -0.53 4.14
N LEU A 73 16.45 -0.13 5.15
CA LEU A 73 16.22 1.27 5.48
C LEU A 73 17.51 1.99 5.91
N LYS A 74 18.33 1.35 6.74
CA LYS A 74 19.64 1.89 7.17
C LYS A 74 20.60 2.04 6.00
N ASP A 75 20.66 1.05 5.11
CA ASP A 75 21.55 1.06 3.94
C ASP A 75 21.16 2.13 2.91
N THR A 76 19.87 2.45 2.80
CA THR A 76 19.36 3.39 1.78
C THR A 76 19.32 4.84 2.29
N GLY A 77 19.68 5.10 3.56
CA GLY A 77 19.75 6.45 4.14
C GLY A 77 18.41 7.19 4.22
N MET A 78 17.27 6.49 4.09
CA MET A 78 15.95 7.10 4.18
C MET A 78 15.60 7.44 5.63
N PRO A 79 14.90 8.57 5.90
CA PRO A 79 14.50 8.93 7.24
C PRO A 79 13.54 7.87 7.79
N ASN A 80 13.99 7.19 8.84
CA ASN A 80 13.25 6.13 9.49
C ASN A 80 12.02 6.71 10.20
N LYS A 81 10.81 6.32 9.77
CA LYS A 81 9.55 6.66 10.46
C LYS A 81 9.30 5.77 11.70
N PHE A 82 10.12 4.74 11.93
CA PHE A 82 10.02 3.89 13.12
C PHE A 82 10.66 4.60 14.32
N LYS A 83 9.89 4.75 15.40
CA LYS A 83 10.38 5.33 16.66
C LYS A 83 11.36 4.36 17.32
N ASP A 84 12.57 4.83 17.58
CA ASP A 84 13.64 4.16 18.36
C ASP A 84 14.20 2.84 17.81
N ASP A 85 14.24 2.63 16.48
CA ASP A 85 14.99 1.50 15.87
C ASP A 85 14.64 0.10 16.43
N LEU A 86 13.53 0.02 17.16
CA LEU A 86 13.06 -1.16 17.87
C LEU A 86 11.82 -1.67 17.16
N LYS A 87 11.62 -2.98 17.22
CA LYS A 87 10.41 -3.69 16.78
C LYS A 87 9.20 -3.13 17.53
N GLY A 88 8.71 -1.98 17.09
CA GLY A 88 7.40 -1.47 17.47
C GLY A 88 6.41 -2.46 16.89
N VAL A 89 5.86 -3.30 17.77
CA VAL A 89 4.58 -3.95 17.53
C VAL A 89 3.68 -2.87 16.95
N LEU A 90 3.31 -3.03 15.68
CA LEU A 90 2.24 -2.22 15.11
C LEU A 90 0.99 -2.59 15.90
N GLU A 91 0.74 -1.88 16.99
CA GLU A 91 -0.59 -1.78 17.58
C GLU A 91 -1.46 -0.99 16.58
N THR A 92 -1.73 -1.61 15.44
CA THR A 92 -2.85 -1.25 14.61
C THR A 92 -4.03 -2.08 15.13
N PRO A 93 -4.99 -1.49 15.86
CA PRO A 93 -6.24 -2.18 16.17
C PRO A 93 -6.99 -2.38 14.84
N GLY A 94 -6.77 -3.51 14.17
CA GLY A 94 -7.44 -3.78 12.90
C GLY A 94 -6.94 -4.94 12.05
N PHE A 95 -5.77 -5.54 12.33
CA PHE A 95 -5.33 -6.73 11.58
C PHE A 95 -5.83 -8.01 12.27
N GLN A 96 -7.13 -8.26 12.21
CA GLN A 96 -7.69 -9.61 12.42
C GLN A 96 -7.43 -10.42 11.15
N ALA A 97 -6.67 -11.50 11.29
CA ALA A 97 -6.51 -12.53 10.28
C ALA A 97 -7.88 -13.18 9.99
N PHE A 98 -8.21 -13.32 8.71
CA PHE A 98 -9.12 -14.35 8.23
C PHE A 98 -8.33 -15.65 8.04
#